data_AF-A0A3M2AH48-F1
#
_entry.id   AF-A0A3M2AH48-F1
#
_cell.length_a   1.000
_cell.length_b   1.000
_cell.length_c   1.000
_cell.angle_alpha   90.00
_cell.angle_beta   90.00
_cell.angle_gamma   90.00
#
_symmetry.space_group_name_H-M   'P 1'
#
loop_
_entity.id
_entity.type
_entity.pdbx_description
1 polymer ?
#
loop_
_entity_poly.entity_id
_entity_poly.type
_entity_poly.pdbx_seq_one_letter_code
_entity_poly.pdbx_strand_id
1 'polypeptide(L)'
;MPGRRSRRREAEPAVSWSGPEPARRAAVPAAGSGLAVLPLRSSDPDSAAARIDELVDAGLAAAGVPPAAPADDATFLRRSFLDLTGTLPTAAEARAFLADRSPDKRARLVDELLARPEFADWWAMRWADILRVKAEFPIRLWPNGAQAYHRWIREAIAGDLPFDQFARRL
;
A
#
# COMPACT_ATOMS: atom_id res chain seq x y z
N MET A 1 -36.43 29.30 -56.24
CA MET A 1 -35.81 30.44 -55.53
C MET A 1 -35.81 30.14 -54.04
N PRO A 2 -34.70 30.35 -53.32
CA PRO A 2 -34.13 29.38 -52.37
C PRO A 2 -34.21 29.83 -50.90
N GLY A 3 -33.95 28.91 -49.97
CA GLY A 3 -33.78 29.24 -48.56
C GLY A 3 -33.46 28.07 -47.62
N ARG A 4 -32.61 27.11 -48.02
CA ARG A 4 -32.05 26.11 -47.10
C ARG A 4 -31.09 26.83 -46.14
N ARG A 5 -31.48 27.03 -44.87
CA ARG A 5 -30.55 27.39 -43.80
C ARG A 5 -29.81 26.13 -43.34
N SER A 6 -28.61 25.94 -43.87
CA SER A 6 -27.62 25.01 -43.38
C SER A 6 -27.23 25.36 -41.94
N ARG A 7 -27.66 24.56 -40.97
CA ARG A 7 -27.03 24.56 -39.64
C ARG A 7 -25.62 23.97 -39.82
N ARG A 8 -24.61 24.83 -39.82
CA ARG A 8 -23.21 24.42 -39.64
C ARG A 8 -23.14 23.63 -38.33
N ARG A 9 -22.69 22.37 -38.39
CA ARG A 9 -22.16 21.68 -37.22
C ARG A 9 -20.81 22.34 -36.93
N GLU A 10 -20.77 23.22 -35.94
CA GLU A 10 -19.50 23.62 -35.34
C GLU A 10 -18.91 22.39 -34.65
N ALA A 11 -17.68 22.04 -35.02
CA ALA A 11 -16.95 20.95 -34.40
C ALA A 11 -16.40 21.45 -33.05
N GLU A 12 -16.78 20.78 -31.95
CA GLU A 12 -16.18 21.00 -30.64
C GLU A 12 -14.67 20.70 -30.69
N PRO A 13 -13.80 21.54 -30.10
CA PRO A 13 -12.38 21.22 -30.03
C PRO A 13 -12.15 20.06 -29.05
N ALA A 14 -11.50 19.01 -29.55
CA ALA A 14 -11.06 17.87 -28.75
C ALA A 14 -10.10 18.34 -27.65
N VAL A 15 -10.50 18.16 -26.39
CA VAL A 15 -9.64 18.39 -25.22
C VAL A 15 -8.57 17.30 -25.23
N SER A 16 -7.36 17.65 -25.67
CA SER A 16 -6.21 16.76 -25.59
C SER A 16 -5.71 16.72 -24.13
N TRP A 17 -5.92 15.59 -23.46
CA TRP A 17 -5.27 15.33 -22.18
C TRP A 17 -3.76 15.18 -22.42
N SER A 18 -2.98 16.17 -21.99
CA SER A 18 -1.54 16.05 -21.85
C SER A 18 -1.28 15.47 -20.46
N GLY A 19 -0.75 14.24 -20.40
CA GLY A 19 -0.38 13.61 -19.13
C GLY A 19 0.65 14.43 -18.35
N PRO A 20 0.87 14.14 -17.05
CA PRO A 20 1.87 14.85 -16.28
C PRO A 20 3.25 14.71 -16.93
N GLU A 21 3.86 15.86 -17.24
CA GLU A 21 5.23 16.02 -17.72
C GLU A 21 6.17 15.17 -16.85
N PRO A 22 7.08 14.35 -17.42
CA PRO A 22 7.96 13.52 -16.62
C PRO A 22 8.79 14.43 -15.71
N ALA A 23 8.55 14.32 -14.40
CA ALA A 23 9.27 15.06 -13.38
C ALA A 23 10.78 14.96 -13.68
N ARG A 24 11.39 16.13 -13.90
CA ARG A 24 12.82 16.28 -14.17
C ARG A 24 13.58 15.49 -13.11
N ARG A 25 14.39 14.51 -13.57
CA ARG A 25 15.26 13.69 -12.72
C ARG A 25 16.11 14.60 -11.83
N ALA A 26 15.71 14.77 -10.58
CA ALA A 26 16.62 15.27 -9.56
C ALA A 26 17.68 14.18 -9.35
N ALA A 27 18.93 14.50 -9.66
CA ALA A 27 20.05 13.63 -9.36
C ALA A 27 20.12 13.43 -7.84
N VAL A 28 19.79 12.24 -7.37
CA VAL A 28 20.03 11.83 -5.99
C VAL A 28 21.55 11.65 -5.86
N PRO A 29 22.23 12.33 -4.92
CA PRO A 29 23.67 12.17 -4.76
C PRO A 29 23.96 10.73 -4.32
N ALA A 30 24.84 10.06 -5.07
CA ALA A 30 25.40 8.78 -4.71
C ALA A 30 26.31 8.96 -3.48
N ALA A 31 25.75 8.73 -2.29
CA ALA A 31 26.55 8.52 -1.09
C ALA A 31 27.13 7.10 -1.16
N GLY A 32 28.46 7.03 -1.10
CA GLY A 32 29.24 5.86 -1.43
C GLY A 32 29.18 4.71 -0.43
N SER A 33 29.61 3.57 -0.96
CA SER A 33 30.24 2.40 -0.33
C SER A 33 29.62 1.82 0.94
N GLY A 34 29.01 0.65 0.72
CA GLY A 34 29.38 -0.55 1.45
C GLY A 34 28.85 -0.65 2.87
N LEU A 35 27.71 -1.30 3.02
CA LEU A 35 27.45 -2.29 4.06
C LEU A 35 26.20 -3.08 3.66
N ALA A 36 26.45 -4.31 3.23
CA ALA A 36 25.44 -5.32 3.00
C ALA A 36 24.89 -5.77 4.36
N VAL A 37 23.77 -5.17 4.78
CA VAL A 37 22.72 -5.83 5.57
C VAL A 37 21.41 -5.13 5.20
N LEU A 38 20.58 -5.75 4.35
CA LEU A 38 19.15 -5.42 4.27
C LEU A 38 18.44 -6.28 5.31
N PRO A 39 18.03 -5.75 6.48
CA PRO A 39 17.41 -6.55 7.54
C PRO A 39 15.93 -6.87 7.26
N LEU A 40 15.44 -6.63 6.03
CA LEU A 40 14.09 -7.05 5.61
C LEU A 40 14.11 -8.10 4.50
N ARG A 41 15.28 -8.41 3.91
CA ARG A 41 15.37 -9.56 3.01
C ARG A 41 15.33 -10.81 3.88
N SER A 42 14.55 -11.79 3.48
CA SER A 42 14.54 -13.06 4.19
C SER A 42 15.95 -13.63 4.25
N SER A 43 16.35 -14.10 5.43
CA SER A 43 17.58 -14.87 5.58
C SER A 43 17.51 -16.22 4.85
N ASP A 44 16.29 -16.69 4.59
CA ASP A 44 16.00 -17.89 3.81
C ASP A 44 15.80 -17.53 2.33
N PRO A 45 16.70 -17.98 1.43
CA PRO A 45 16.60 -17.75 0.00
C PRO A 45 15.40 -18.45 -0.65
N ASP A 46 14.86 -19.50 -0.04
CA ASP A 46 13.72 -20.26 -0.57
C ASP A 46 12.37 -19.72 -0.09
N SER A 47 12.38 -18.69 0.77
CA SER A 47 11.15 -18.11 1.27
C SER A 47 10.38 -17.34 0.18
N ALA A 48 9.06 -17.25 0.34
CA ALA A 48 8.22 -16.43 -0.54
C ALA A 48 8.66 -14.96 -0.56
N ALA A 49 9.21 -14.44 0.54
CA ALA A 49 9.70 -13.06 0.63
C ALA A 49 10.93 -12.84 -0.27
N ALA A 50 11.92 -13.75 -0.25
CA ALA A 50 13.06 -13.70 -1.18
C ALA A 50 12.59 -13.70 -2.62
N ARG A 51 11.59 -14.53 -2.95
CA ARG A 51 11.06 -14.60 -4.31
C ARG A 51 10.36 -13.30 -4.74
N ILE A 52 9.65 -12.64 -3.82
CA ILE A 52 9.04 -11.32 -4.08
C ILE A 52 10.13 -10.28 -4.31
N ASP A 53 11.17 -10.25 -3.46
CA ASP A 53 12.29 -9.32 -3.59
C ASP A 53 13.00 -9.46 -4.94
N GLU A 54 13.25 -10.70 -5.40
CA GLU A 54 13.84 -10.97 -6.72
C GLU A 54 13.00 -10.38 -7.86
N LEU A 55 11.67 -10.52 -7.80
CA LEU A 55 10.76 -9.99 -8.82
C LEU A 55 10.74 -8.47 -8.82
N VAL A 56 10.77 -7.84 -7.64
CA VAL A 56 10.85 -6.38 -7.49
C VAL A 56 12.17 -5.85 -8.04
N ASP A 57 13.29 -6.49 -7.69
CA ASP A 57 14.62 -6.12 -8.15
C ASP A 57 14.74 -6.22 -9.68
N ALA A 58 14.18 -7.28 -10.28
CA ALA A 58 14.14 -7.45 -11.73
C ALA A 58 13.35 -6.32 -12.41
N GLY A 59 12.21 -5.93 -11.84
CA GLY A 59 11.41 -4.81 -12.33
C GLY A 59 12.13 -3.46 -12.24
N LEU A 60 12.80 -3.19 -11.12
CA LEU A 60 13.60 -1.98 -10.92
C LEU A 60 14.77 -1.90 -11.90
N ALA A 61 15.48 -3.02 -12.12
CA ALA A 61 16.57 -3.11 -13.07
C ALA A 61 16.11 -2.84 -14.51
N ALA A 62 14.97 -3.42 -14.92
CA ALA A 62 14.39 -3.17 -16.25
C ALA A 62 13.99 -1.69 -16.44
N ALA A 63 13.55 -1.01 -15.37
CA ALA A 63 13.21 0.41 -15.38
C ALA A 63 14.43 1.34 -15.23
N GLY A 64 15.63 0.80 -14.98
CA GLY A 64 16.84 1.58 -14.71
C GLY A 64 16.74 2.42 -13.43
N VAL A 65 15.94 1.99 -12.46
CA VAL A 65 15.71 2.69 -11.19
C VAL A 65 16.53 1.99 -10.10
N PRO A 66 17.47 2.68 -9.42
CA PRO A 66 18.22 2.08 -8.33
C PRO A 66 17.31 1.86 -7.10
N PRO A 67 17.51 0.76 -6.33
CA PRO A 67 16.80 0.55 -5.08
C PRO A 67 17.06 1.67 -4.06
N ALA A 68 16.05 2.00 -3.26
CA ALA A 68 16.17 3.00 -2.21
C ALA A 68 16.99 2.46 -1.02
N ALA A 69 17.72 3.35 -0.35
CA ALA A 69 18.41 3.01 0.90
C ALA A 69 17.41 2.65 2.01
N PRO A 70 17.78 1.76 2.95
CA PRO A 70 16.93 1.41 4.09
C PRO A 70 16.55 2.65 4.90
N ALA A 71 15.30 2.69 5.38
CA ALA A 71 14.86 3.73 6.30
C ALA A 71 15.58 3.61 7.65
N ASP A 72 15.81 4.75 8.30
CA ASP A 72 16.26 4.81 9.69
C ASP A 72 15.18 4.22 10.64
N ASP A 73 15.57 3.89 11.87
CA ASP A 73 14.68 3.21 12.81
C ASP A 73 13.45 4.05 13.20
N ALA A 74 13.61 5.37 13.30
CA ALA A 74 12.50 6.26 13.64
C ALA A 74 11.48 6.38 12.50
N THR A 75 11.94 6.49 11.25
CA THR A 75 11.08 6.51 10.07
C THR A 75 10.42 5.16 9.86
N PHE A 76 11.16 4.07 10.04
CA PHE A 76 10.61 2.71 9.97
C PHE A 76 9.47 2.55 10.98
N LEU A 77 9.71 2.85 12.26
CA LEU A 77 8.71 2.77 13.32
C LEU A 77 7.44 3.55 12.95
N ARG A 78 7.58 4.81 12.56
CA ARG A 78 6.42 5.65 12.22
C ARG A 78 5.64 5.10 11.03
N ARG A 79 6.34 4.64 9.98
CA ARG A 79 5.69 4.08 8.78
C ARG A 79 4.98 2.77 9.09
N SER A 80 5.62 1.85 9.81
CA SER A 80 5.02 0.57 10.19
C SER A 80 3.71 0.74 10.95
N PHE A 81 3.65 1.65 11.92
CA PHE A 81 2.41 1.95 12.65
C PHE A 81 1.32 2.55 11.75
N LEU A 82 1.67 3.53 10.91
CA LEU A 82 0.69 4.15 10.01
C LEU A 82 0.17 3.18 8.94
N ASP A 83 1.05 2.36 8.39
CA ASP A 83 0.71 1.45 7.30
C ASP A 83 -0.06 0.22 7.82
N LEU A 84 0.33 -0.34 8.98
CA LEU A 84 -0.28 -1.56 9.52
C LEU A 84 -1.51 -1.28 10.37
N THR A 85 -1.47 -0.29 11.26
CA THR A 85 -2.57 -0.04 12.22
C THR A 85 -3.31 1.26 11.96
N GLY A 86 -2.82 2.11 11.06
CA GLY A 86 -3.43 3.43 10.79
C GLY A 86 -3.27 4.43 11.94
N THR A 87 -2.42 4.13 12.93
CA THR A 87 -2.22 4.95 14.14
C THR A 87 -0.77 5.39 14.29
N LEU A 88 -0.49 6.28 15.24
CA LEU A 88 0.87 6.67 15.59
C LEU A 88 1.35 5.86 16.81
N PRO A 89 2.65 5.55 16.91
CA PRO A 89 3.21 4.92 18.10
C PRO A 89 3.10 5.86 19.30
N THR A 90 2.86 5.30 20.48
CA THR A 90 2.94 6.05 21.73
C THR A 90 4.39 6.41 22.04
N ALA A 91 4.58 7.42 22.88
CA ALA A 91 5.92 7.84 23.30
C ALA A 91 6.67 6.72 24.06
N ALA A 92 5.96 5.83 24.74
CA ALA A 92 6.57 4.70 25.45
C ALA A 92 7.07 3.62 24.47
N GLU A 93 6.23 3.21 23.52
CA GLU A 93 6.59 2.24 22.48
C GLU A 93 7.76 2.75 21.64
N ALA A 94 7.74 4.02 21.26
CA ALA A 94 8.82 4.62 20.47
C ALA A 94 10.16 4.60 21.23
N ARG A 95 10.16 4.95 22.52
CA ARG A 95 11.37 4.86 23.34
C ARG A 95 11.87 3.43 23.49
N ALA A 96 10.97 2.48 23.71
CA ALA A 96 11.32 1.06 23.83
C ALA A 96 11.97 0.54 22.54
N PHE A 97 11.37 0.81 21.38
CA PHE A 97 11.88 0.38 20.09
C PHE A 97 13.24 1.02 19.72
N LEU A 98 13.42 2.30 20.01
CA LEU A 98 14.67 3.01 19.73
C LEU A 98 15.80 2.60 20.68
N ALA A 99 15.46 2.17 21.90
CA ALA A 99 16.43 1.64 22.85
C ALA A 99 16.84 0.18 22.54
N ASP A 100 15.97 -0.58 21.87
CA ASP A 100 16.24 -1.97 21.47
C ASP A 100 17.33 -2.04 20.39
N ARG A 101 18.35 -2.86 20.65
CA ARG A 101 19.48 -3.12 19.75
C ARG A 101 19.47 -4.53 19.16
N SER A 102 18.39 -5.28 19.40
CA SER A 102 18.27 -6.64 18.87
C SER A 102 18.21 -6.61 17.34
N PRO A 103 18.90 -7.54 16.66
CA PRO A 103 18.96 -7.57 15.20
C PRO A 103 17.59 -7.87 14.55
N ASP A 104 16.69 -8.53 15.28
CA ASP A 104 15.34 -8.94 14.88
C ASP A 104 14.24 -7.94 15.27
N LYS A 105 14.58 -6.81 15.91
CA LYS A 105 13.59 -5.87 16.47
C LYS A 105 12.53 -5.39 15.47
N ARG A 106 12.89 -5.25 14.19
CA ARG A 106 11.98 -4.81 13.12
C ARG A 106 10.95 -5.90 12.79
N ALA A 107 11.39 -7.15 12.69
CA ALA A 107 10.49 -8.29 12.46
C ALA A 107 9.52 -8.46 13.62
N ARG A 108 10.04 -8.45 14.86
CA ARG A 108 9.21 -8.54 16.07
C ARG A 108 8.16 -7.43 16.16
N LEU A 109 8.53 -6.19 15.80
CA LEU A 109 7.58 -5.08 15.78
C LEU A 109 6.45 -5.34 14.77
N VAL A 110 6.78 -5.83 13.57
CA VAL A 110 5.77 -6.16 12.56
C VAL A 110 4.84 -7.25 13.07
N ASP A 111 5.38 -8.33 13.64
CA ASP A 111 4.57 -9.42 14.21
C ASP A 111 3.63 -8.91 15.33
N GLU A 112 4.12 -8.03 16.20
CA GLU A 112 3.30 -7.41 17.25
C GLU A 112 2.16 -6.58 16.66
N LEU A 113 2.46 -5.76 15.63
CA LEU A 113 1.47 -4.91 14.98
C LEU A 113 0.43 -5.72 14.19
N LEU A 114 0.83 -6.84 13.56
CA LEU A 114 -0.10 -7.72 12.86
C LEU A 114 -1.05 -8.45 13.82
N ALA A 115 -0.59 -8.77 15.03
CA ALA A 115 -1.42 -9.42 16.05
C ALA A 115 -2.43 -8.49 16.74
N ARG A 116 -2.29 -7.16 16.56
CA ARG A 116 -3.15 -6.16 17.18
C ARG A 116 -4.54 -6.11 16.54
N PRO A 117 -5.63 -5.92 17.32
CA PRO A 117 -6.97 -5.80 16.75
C PRO A 117 -7.11 -4.60 15.81
N GLU A 118 -6.34 -3.52 16.05
CA GLU A 118 -6.31 -2.33 15.22
C GLU A 118 -5.88 -2.62 13.77
N PHE A 119 -5.03 -3.63 13.55
CA PHE A 119 -4.64 -4.05 12.20
C PHE A 119 -5.85 -4.54 11.41
N ALA A 120 -6.65 -5.44 11.98
CA ALA A 120 -7.84 -5.97 11.33
C ALA A 120 -8.88 -4.86 11.06
N ASP A 121 -9.06 -3.93 12.00
CA ASP A 121 -9.98 -2.81 11.84
C ASP A 121 -9.53 -1.85 10.72
N TRP A 122 -8.25 -1.49 10.69
CA TRP A 122 -7.67 -0.61 9.69
C TRP A 122 -7.73 -1.20 8.29
N TRP A 123 -7.33 -2.46 8.13
CA TRP A 123 -7.35 -3.14 6.84
C TRP A 123 -8.76 -3.45 6.37
N ALA A 124 -9.70 -3.75 7.28
CA ALA A 124 -11.11 -3.91 6.90
C ALA A 124 -11.70 -2.63 6.32
N MET A 125 -11.38 -1.48 6.92
CA MET A 125 -11.76 -0.18 6.39
C MET A 125 -11.17 0.06 5.00
N ARG A 126 -9.89 -0.30 4.80
CA ARG A 126 -9.21 -0.09 3.52
C ARG A 126 -9.78 -0.97 2.40
N TRP A 127 -10.03 -2.25 2.70
CA TRP A 127 -10.70 -3.16 1.78
C TRP A 127 -12.14 -2.75 1.50
N ALA A 128 -12.87 -2.27 2.50
CA ALA A 128 -14.22 -1.77 2.32
C ALA A 128 -14.29 -0.59 1.33
N ASP A 129 -13.29 0.29 1.31
CA ASP A 129 -13.24 1.38 0.31
C ASP A 129 -12.90 0.87 -1.09
N ILE A 130 -11.98 -0.10 -1.22
CA ILE A 130 -11.64 -0.71 -2.50
C ILE A 130 -12.84 -1.45 -3.10
N LEU A 131 -13.50 -2.28 -2.28
CA LEU A 131 -14.68 -3.08 -2.65
C LEU A 131 -15.97 -2.27 -2.67
N ARG A 132 -15.89 -0.97 -2.36
CA ARG A 132 -17.01 -0.02 -2.36
C ARG A 132 -18.18 -0.48 -1.50
N VAL A 133 -17.89 -1.02 -0.31
CA VAL A 133 -18.87 -1.43 0.70
C VAL A 133 -19.53 -0.18 1.30
N LYS A 134 -20.53 0.36 0.60
CA LYS A 134 -21.21 1.62 0.95
C LYS A 134 -22.71 1.46 0.77
N ALA A 135 -23.46 2.03 1.70
CA ALA A 135 -24.92 2.10 1.60
C ALA A 135 -25.41 3.27 0.71
N GLU A 136 -24.48 4.11 0.25
CA GLU A 136 -24.75 5.32 -0.50
C GLU A 136 -24.74 5.08 -2.03
N PHE A 137 -25.21 6.08 -2.78
CA PHE A 137 -25.26 6.06 -4.24
C PHE A 137 -23.83 5.96 -4.83
N PRO A 138 -23.59 5.17 -5.91
CA PRO A 138 -24.56 4.44 -6.74
C PRO A 138 -24.85 2.99 -6.31
N ILE A 139 -24.15 2.46 -5.31
CA ILE A 139 -24.15 1.01 -5.00
C ILE A 139 -25.32 0.60 -4.08
N ARG A 140 -25.91 1.55 -3.33
CA ARG A 140 -27.17 1.38 -2.55
C ARG A 140 -27.26 0.05 -1.81
N LEU A 141 -26.17 -0.38 -1.17
CA LEU A 141 -26.22 -1.59 -0.35
C LEU A 141 -27.14 -1.31 0.86
N TRP A 142 -28.03 -2.24 1.18
CA TRP A 142 -28.83 -2.11 2.40
C TRP A 142 -27.88 -1.93 3.61
N PRO A 143 -28.17 -1.04 4.58
CA PRO A 143 -27.26 -0.77 5.70
C PRO A 143 -26.78 -2.04 6.41
N ASN A 144 -27.69 -3.00 6.61
CA ASN A 144 -27.37 -4.30 7.22
C ASN A 144 -26.42 -5.14 6.35
N GLY A 145 -26.56 -5.09 5.02
CA GLY A 145 -25.68 -5.75 4.08
C GLY A 145 -24.27 -5.15 4.07
N ALA A 146 -24.16 -3.82 4.13
CA ALA A 146 -22.87 -3.14 4.25
C ALA A 146 -22.16 -3.49 5.57
N GLN A 147 -22.89 -3.53 6.68
CA GLN A 147 -22.35 -3.94 7.98
C GLN A 147 -21.92 -5.42 8.00
N ALA A 148 -22.73 -6.32 7.41
CA ALA A 148 -22.40 -7.74 7.32
C ALA A 148 -21.15 -7.96 6.45
N TYR A 149 -21.04 -7.25 5.32
CA TYR A 149 -19.87 -7.39 4.45
C TYR A 149 -18.61 -6.82 5.11
N HIS A 150 -18.68 -5.65 5.74
CA HIS A 150 -17.56 -5.12 6.52
C HIS A 150 -17.12 -6.08 7.62
N ARG A 151 -18.08 -6.67 8.34
CA ARG A 151 -17.78 -7.68 9.39
C ARG A 151 -17.06 -8.88 8.81
N TRP A 152 -17.54 -9.43 7.69
CA TRP A 152 -16.88 -10.54 7.02
C TRP A 152 -15.45 -10.22 6.58
N ILE A 153 -15.22 -9.03 6.00
CA ILE A 153 -13.87 -8.58 5.62
C ILE A 153 -12.96 -8.54 6.85
N ARG A 154 -13.44 -7.93 7.94
CA ARG A 154 -12.70 -7.83 9.19
C ARG A 154 -12.36 -9.21 9.77
N GLU A 155 -13.30 -10.13 9.78
CA GLU A 155 -13.10 -11.51 10.25
C GLU A 155 -12.11 -12.27 9.36
N ALA A 156 -12.16 -12.07 8.04
CA ALA A 156 -11.21 -12.68 7.12
C ALA A 156 -9.77 -12.19 7.36
N ILE A 157 -9.58 -10.89 7.61
CA ILE A 157 -8.27 -10.31 7.90
C ILE A 157 -7.78 -10.76 9.29
N ALA A 158 -8.64 -10.69 10.30
CA ALA A 158 -8.30 -11.12 11.65
C ALA A 158 -7.98 -12.62 11.74
N GLY A 159 -8.58 -13.43 10.89
CA GLY A 159 -8.33 -14.87 10.78
C GLY A 159 -7.17 -15.24 9.86
N ASP A 160 -6.40 -14.27 9.36
CA ASP A 160 -5.28 -14.46 8.42
C ASP A 160 -5.67 -15.31 7.19
N LEU A 161 -6.83 -14.99 6.59
CA LEU A 161 -7.32 -15.72 5.43
C LEU A 161 -6.38 -15.50 4.23
N PRO A 162 -5.83 -16.56 3.61
CA PRO A 162 -4.98 -16.43 2.44
C PRO A 162 -5.65 -15.64 1.31
N PHE A 163 -4.87 -14.79 0.64
CA PHE A 163 -5.40 -13.84 -0.35
C PHE A 163 -6.15 -14.52 -1.51
N ASP A 164 -5.69 -15.69 -1.96
CA ASP A 164 -6.34 -16.47 -3.01
C ASP A 164 -7.73 -16.96 -2.58
N GLN A 165 -7.88 -17.35 -1.31
CA GLN A 165 -9.16 -17.74 -0.74
C GLN A 165 -10.05 -16.53 -0.48
N PHE A 166 -9.48 -15.42 -0.02
CA PHE A 166 -10.19 -14.15 0.13
C PHE A 166 -10.83 -13.75 -1.20
N ALA A 167 -10.04 -13.67 -2.28
CA ALA A 167 -10.52 -13.29 -3.60
C ALA A 167 -11.57 -14.24 -4.18
N ARG A 168 -11.48 -15.54 -3.89
CA ARG A 168 -12.46 -16.54 -4.34
C ARG A 168 -13.81 -16.43 -3.61
N ARG A 169 -13.82 -15.90 -2.38
CA ARG A 169 -15.02 -15.80 -1.53
C ARG A 169 -15.72 -14.44 -1.63
N LEU A 170 -15.14 -13.47 -2.34
CA LEU A 170 -15.77 -12.19 -2.72
C LEU A 170 -16.94 -12.42 -3.69
#